data_AF-A0A7X8EXN3-F1
#
_entry.id   AF-A0A7X8EXN3-F1
#
_cell.length_a   1.000
_cell.length_b   1.000
_cell.length_c   1.000
_cell.angle_alpha   90.00
_cell.angle_beta   90.00
_cell.angle_gamma   90.00
#
_symmetry.space_group_name_H-M   'P 1'
#
loop_
_entity.id
_entity.type
_entity.pdbx_description
1 polymer ?
#
loop_
_entity_poly.entity_id
_entity_poly.type
_entity_poly.pdbx_seq_one_letter_code
_entity_poly.pdbx_strand_id
1 'polypeptide(L)'
;MPMRSKRYARQIAFTAFGAEGQARLAGSSVLVVGAGGLGSWASELLVRAGTGHLRLCDDDCVELSNLHRQSLYTEQDAAACRLKVEAAAAHLRAINSDCRIEPFAERIDRLTIYRAAK
;
A
#
# COMPACT_ATOMS: atom_id res chain seq x y z
N MET A 1 1.92 28.02 5.26
CA MET A 1 2.43 26.67 5.62
C MET A 1 1.44 25.64 5.09
N PRO A 2 1.65 25.03 3.91
CA PRO A 2 0.63 24.19 3.30
C PRO A 2 0.45 22.89 4.10
N MET A 3 -0.75 22.32 4.03
CA MET A 3 -1.31 21.24 4.87
C MET A 3 -0.47 19.94 4.99
N ARG A 4 0.60 19.76 4.20
CA ARG A 4 1.54 18.63 4.32
C ARG A 4 2.18 18.52 5.71
N SER A 5 2.35 19.64 6.41
CA SER A 5 3.06 19.70 7.69
C SER A 5 2.31 19.06 8.88
N LYS A 6 0.99 18.79 8.81
CA LYS A 6 0.23 18.28 9.97
C LYS A 6 -0.04 16.78 9.98
N ARG A 7 -0.02 16.08 8.84
CA ARG A 7 -0.44 14.66 8.76
C ARG A 7 0.32 13.77 9.74
N TYR A 8 1.64 13.92 9.80
CA TYR A 8 2.52 13.09 10.62
C TYR A 8 2.95 13.75 11.93
N ALA A 9 2.38 14.90 12.32
CA ALA A 9 2.87 15.65 13.49
C ALA A 9 2.89 14.82 14.78
N ARG A 10 1.89 13.96 15.00
CA ARG A 10 1.82 13.06 16.17
C ARG A 10 2.86 11.93 16.10
N GLN A 11 3.11 11.38 14.92
CA GLN A 11 4.12 10.35 14.70
C GLN A 11 5.54 10.91 14.85
N ILE A 12 5.78 12.12 14.33
CA ILE A 12 7.05 12.85 14.47
C ILE A 12 7.34 13.23 15.92
N ALA A 13 6.31 13.50 16.73
CA ALA A 13 6.47 13.84 18.15
C ALA A 13 7.02 12.67 18.99
N PHE A 14 6.93 11.42 18.51
CA PHE A 14 7.55 10.27 19.16
C PHE A 14 9.06 10.31 18.91
N THR A 15 9.83 10.65 19.95
CA THR A 15 11.27 10.98 19.85
C THR A 15 12.13 9.84 19.29
N ALA A 16 11.78 8.57 19.52
CA ALA A 16 12.50 7.43 18.97
C ALA A 16 12.31 7.26 17.44
N PHE A 17 11.32 7.94 16.85
CA PHE A 17 11.11 7.99 15.40
C PHE A 17 11.50 9.36 14.83
N GLY A 18 10.90 10.43 15.36
CA GLY A 18 11.29 11.81 15.06
C GLY A 18 11.04 12.26 13.62
N ALA A 19 11.46 13.49 13.32
CA ALA A 19 11.37 14.05 11.98
C ALA A 19 12.30 13.32 10.99
N GLU A 20 13.47 12.87 11.45
CA GLU A 20 14.42 12.12 10.65
C GLU A 20 13.85 10.75 10.24
N GLY A 21 13.24 10.00 11.15
CA GLY A 21 12.58 8.74 10.84
C GLY A 21 11.45 8.92 9.82
N GLN A 22 10.65 9.98 9.96
CA GLN A 22 9.60 10.29 8.99
C GLN A 22 10.19 10.62 7.62
N ALA A 23 11.25 11.41 7.55
CA ALA A 23 11.92 11.76 6.30
C ALA A 23 12.51 10.52 5.62
N ARG A 24 13.13 9.63 6.38
CA ARG A 24 13.65 8.35 5.88
C ARG A 24 12.54 7.45 5.33
N LEU A 25 11.41 7.35 6.04
CA LEU A 25 10.25 6.58 5.58
C LEU A 25 9.61 7.20 4.32
N ALA A 26 9.50 8.52 4.26
CA ALA A 26 9.00 9.22 3.08
C ALA A 26 9.93 9.09 1.86
N GLY A 27 11.22 8.83 2.08
CA GLY A 27 12.19 8.53 1.03
C GLY A 27 12.31 7.04 0.67
N SER A 28 11.60 6.15 1.36
CA SER A 28 11.73 4.70 1.13
C SER A 28 10.81 4.18 0.03
N SER A 29 11.21 3.05 -0.56
CA SER A 29 10.43 2.27 -1.51
C SER A 29 10.21 0.86 -0.95
N VAL A 30 8.97 0.38 -0.99
CA VAL A 30 8.57 -0.92 -0.44
C VAL A 30 7.83 -1.73 -1.50
N LEU A 31 8.21 -2.99 -1.67
CA LEU A 31 7.48 -3.98 -2.45
C LEU A 31 6.70 -4.89 -1.49
N VAL A 32 5.39 -4.98 -1.67
CA VAL A 32 4.53 -5.95 -0.98
C VAL A 32 4.13 -7.02 -1.98
N VAL A 33 4.53 -8.26 -1.71
CA VAL A 33 4.20 -9.45 -2.52
C VAL A 33 3.03 -10.17 -1.87
N GLY A 34 1.93 -10.27 -2.60
CA GLY A 34 0.62 -10.68 -2.12
C GLY A 34 -0.16 -9.49 -1.54
N ALA A 35 -1.34 -9.25 -2.06
CA ALA A 35 -2.32 -8.27 -1.61
C ALA A 35 -3.55 -8.95 -0.96
N GLY A 36 -3.37 -10.18 -0.45
CA GLY A 36 -4.35 -10.90 0.36
C GLY A 36 -4.45 -10.39 1.79
N GLY A 37 -4.81 -11.26 2.75
CA GLY A 37 -5.12 -10.83 4.13
C GLY A 37 -3.99 -10.08 4.82
N LEU A 38 -2.76 -10.62 4.80
CA LEU A 38 -1.61 -9.92 5.40
C LEU A 38 -1.20 -8.68 4.59
N GLY A 39 -1.14 -8.84 3.27
CA GLY A 39 -0.71 -7.80 2.35
C GLY A 39 -1.57 -6.56 2.39
N SER A 40 -2.90 -6.71 2.48
CA SER A 40 -3.82 -5.58 2.51
C SER A 40 -3.61 -4.73 3.78
N TRP A 41 -3.52 -5.37 4.95
CA TRP A 41 -3.31 -4.69 6.22
C TRP A 41 -1.93 -4.02 6.28
N ALA A 42 -0.88 -4.74 5.89
CA ALA A 42 0.48 -4.21 5.89
C ALA A 42 0.60 -2.99 4.97
N SER A 43 0.03 -3.06 3.77
CA SER A 43 0.06 -1.97 2.78
C SER A 43 -0.68 -0.75 3.28
N GLU A 44 -1.85 -0.94 3.88
CA GLU A 44 -2.61 0.14 4.50
C GLU A 44 -1.81 0.85 5.60
N LEU A 45 -1.17 0.08 6.50
CA LEU A 45 -0.35 0.64 7.57
C LEU A 45 0.87 1.40 7.03
N LEU A 46 1.58 0.86 6.04
CA LEU A 46 2.72 1.52 5.41
C LEU A 46 2.34 2.86 4.77
N VAL A 47 1.25 2.87 4.01
CA VAL A 47 0.72 4.08 3.36
C VAL A 47 0.27 5.10 4.39
N ARG A 48 -0.40 4.68 5.47
CA ARG A 48 -0.81 5.58 6.58
C ARG A 48 0.39 6.14 7.34
N ALA A 49 1.46 5.34 7.51
CA ALA A 49 2.69 5.76 8.19
C ALA A 49 3.54 6.74 7.36
N GLY A 50 3.29 6.81 6.05
CA GLY A 50 3.92 7.79 5.15
C GLY A 50 5.12 7.26 4.38
N THR A 51 5.10 5.99 3.97
CA THR A 51 6.03 5.45 2.97
C THR A 51 6.01 6.29 1.69
N GLY A 52 7.16 6.50 1.07
CA GLY A 52 7.29 7.28 -0.17
C GLY A 52 6.71 6.59 -1.39
N HIS A 53 7.11 5.35 -1.62
CA HIS A 53 6.66 4.52 -2.74
C HIS A 53 6.31 3.12 -2.27
N LEU A 54 5.14 2.65 -2.66
CA LEU A 54 4.68 1.29 -2.39
C LEU A 54 4.26 0.63 -3.70
N ARG A 55 4.93 -0.46 -4.05
CA ARG A 55 4.52 -1.35 -5.15
C ARG A 55 3.80 -2.57 -4.57
N LEU A 56 2.65 -2.89 -5.15
CA LEU A 56 1.83 -4.05 -4.81
C LEU A 56 1.90 -5.08 -5.91
N CYS A 57 2.16 -6.32 -5.55
CA CYS A 57 2.18 -7.42 -6.49
C CYS A 57 1.20 -8.51 -6.06
N ASP A 58 0.25 -8.82 -6.93
CA ASP A 58 -0.74 -9.90 -6.78
C ASP A 58 -1.41 -10.08 -8.15
N ASP A 59 -1.70 -11.32 -8.54
CA ASP A 59 -2.35 -11.68 -9.80
C ASP A 59 -3.82 -12.09 -9.65
N ASP A 60 -4.36 -12.11 -8.43
CA ASP A 60 -5.74 -12.47 -8.18
C ASP A 60 -6.72 -11.29 -8.35
N CYS A 61 -7.99 -11.63 -8.54
CA CYS A 61 -9.11 -10.71 -8.37
C CYS A 61 -9.65 -10.71 -6.93
N VAL A 62 -10.38 -9.65 -6.59
CA VAL A 62 -11.14 -9.57 -5.33
C VAL A 62 -12.32 -10.54 -5.37
N GLU A 63 -12.54 -11.27 -4.28
CA GLU A 63 -13.71 -12.16 -4.13
C GLU A 63 -14.43 -11.90 -2.80
N LEU A 64 -15.75 -12.10 -2.81
CA LEU A 64 -16.62 -11.91 -1.64
C LEU A 64 -16.19 -12.76 -0.44
N SER A 65 -15.79 -14.01 -0.68
CA SER A 65 -15.33 -14.99 0.33
C SER A 65 -14.09 -14.52 1.10
N ASN A 66 -13.35 -13.55 0.56
CA ASN A 66 -12.09 -13.07 1.08
C ASN A 66 -12.20 -11.76 1.87
N LEU A 67 -13.32 -11.04 1.76
CA LEU A 67 -13.46 -9.69 2.34
C LEU A 67 -13.34 -9.65 3.87
N HIS A 68 -13.77 -10.69 4.58
CA HIS A 68 -13.71 -10.74 6.05
C HIS A 68 -12.29 -10.64 6.64
N ARG A 69 -11.25 -10.84 5.82
CA ARG A 69 -9.85 -10.80 6.25
C ARG A 69 -8.96 -9.87 5.41
N GLN A 70 -9.51 -9.18 4.42
CA GLN A 70 -8.75 -8.31 3.50
C GLN A 70 -9.27 -6.87 3.61
N SER A 71 -8.52 -6.01 4.31
CA SER A 71 -8.96 -4.66 4.72
C SER A 71 -9.17 -3.66 3.59
N LEU A 72 -8.52 -3.86 2.44
CA LEU A 72 -8.48 -2.88 1.36
C LEU A 72 -9.62 -3.02 0.35
N TYR A 73 -10.50 -4.01 0.48
CA TYR A 73 -11.48 -4.32 -0.57
C TYR A 73 -12.90 -4.19 -0.09
N THR A 74 -13.80 -3.91 -1.03
CA THR A 74 -15.23 -3.76 -0.80
C THR A 74 -16.03 -4.80 -1.59
N GLU A 75 -17.30 -4.98 -1.25
CA GLU A 75 -18.22 -5.80 -2.05
C GLU A 75 -18.35 -5.29 -3.49
N GLN A 76 -18.22 -3.98 -3.72
CA GLN A 76 -18.22 -3.42 -5.07
C GLN A 76 -17.01 -3.87 -5.89
N ASP A 77 -15.83 -3.98 -5.26
CA ASP A 77 -14.64 -4.48 -5.94
C ASP A 77 -14.78 -5.96 -6.30
N ALA A 78 -15.37 -6.75 -5.40
CA ALA A 78 -15.66 -8.15 -5.63
C ALA A 78 -16.68 -8.36 -6.76
N ALA A 79 -17.78 -7.60 -6.76
CA ALA A 79 -18.81 -7.68 -7.79
C ALA A 79 -18.30 -7.30 -9.18
N ALA A 80 -17.30 -6.41 -9.25
CA ALA A 80 -16.65 -6.01 -10.49
C ALA A 80 -15.48 -6.92 -10.90
N CYS A 81 -15.17 -7.98 -10.13
CA CYS A 81 -14.02 -8.86 -10.33
C CYS A 81 -12.70 -8.08 -10.53
N ARG A 82 -12.52 -6.96 -9.81
CA ARG A 82 -11.34 -6.12 -9.96
C ARG A 82 -10.08 -6.87 -9.53
N LEU A 83 -8.97 -6.63 -10.22
CA LEU A 83 -7.66 -7.09 -9.77
C LEU A 83 -7.36 -6.51 -8.39
N LYS A 84 -6.87 -7.35 -7.47
CA LYS A 84 -6.55 -6.94 -6.10
C LYS A 84 -5.62 -5.75 -6.07
N VAL A 85 -4.54 -5.77 -6.87
CA VAL A 85 -3.58 -4.66 -6.92
C VAL A 85 -4.18 -3.35 -7.41
N GLU A 86 -5.14 -3.38 -8.32
CA GLU A 86 -5.79 -2.18 -8.86
C GLU A 86 -6.76 -1.59 -7.83
N ALA A 87 -7.60 -2.43 -7.23
CA ALA A 87 -8.51 -2.02 -6.16
C ALA A 87 -7.71 -1.46 -4.97
N ALA A 88 -6.68 -2.19 -4.50
CA ALA A 88 -5.81 -1.73 -3.43
C ALA A 88 -5.14 -0.40 -3.78
N ALA A 89 -4.63 -0.24 -5.00
CA ALA A 89 -4.01 1.01 -5.42
C ALA A 89 -4.99 2.20 -5.43
N ALA A 90 -6.24 1.99 -5.84
CA ALA A 90 -7.27 3.02 -5.79
C ALA A 90 -7.57 3.45 -4.34
N HIS A 91 -7.80 2.48 -3.44
CA HIS A 91 -8.12 2.75 -2.04
C HIS A 91 -6.94 3.38 -1.28
N LEU A 92 -5.71 2.91 -1.50
CA LEU A 92 -4.52 3.46 -0.85
C LEU A 92 -4.22 4.89 -1.29
N ARG A 93 -4.40 5.23 -2.58
CA ARG A 93 -4.26 6.62 -3.06
C ARG A 93 -5.29 7.55 -2.41
N ALA A 94 -6.49 7.05 -2.13
CA ALA A 94 -7.51 7.81 -1.40
C ALA A 94 -7.15 8.01 0.09
N ILE A 95 -6.43 7.06 0.69
CA ILE A 95 -5.93 7.16 2.08
C ILE A 95 -4.80 8.20 2.20
N ASN A 96 -3.81 8.14 1.30
CA ASN A 96 -2.66 9.03 1.35
C ASN A 96 -2.09 9.31 -0.04
N SER A 97 -2.43 10.47 -0.59
CA SER A 97 -1.97 10.91 -1.92
C SER A 97 -0.50 11.34 -1.98
N ASP A 98 0.18 11.47 -0.83
CA ASP A 98 1.63 11.74 -0.81
C ASP A 98 2.46 10.46 -1.09
N CYS A 99 1.85 9.26 -0.97
CA CYS A 99 2.50 8.00 -1.29
C CYS A 99 2.30 7.64 -2.77
N ARG A 100 3.39 7.37 -3.50
CA ARG A 100 3.31 6.80 -4.84
C ARG A 100 2.89 5.34 -4.73
N ILE A 101 1.73 4.99 -5.27
CA ILE A 101 1.25 3.60 -5.31
C ILE A 101 1.38 3.04 -6.72
N GLU A 102 2.01 1.87 -6.85
CA GLU A 102 2.23 1.20 -8.12
C GLU A 102 1.68 -0.23 -8.10
N PRO A 103 0.60 -0.52 -8.83
CA PRO A 103 0.11 -1.89 -8.97
C PRO A 103 0.97 -2.68 -9.97
N PHE A 104 1.25 -3.93 -9.66
CA PHE A 104 1.96 -4.89 -10.51
C PHE A 104 1.16 -6.20 -10.55
N ALA A 105 0.30 -6.33 -11.57
CA ALA A 105 -0.65 -7.43 -11.71
C ALA A 105 -0.04 -8.69 -12.35
N GLU A 106 1.05 -9.19 -11.77
CA GLU A 106 1.69 -10.43 -12.19
C GLU A 106 2.11 -11.25 -10.98
N ARG A 107 2.17 -12.57 -11.15
CA ARG A 107 2.71 -13.47 -10.13
C ARG A 107 4.21 -13.28 -9.97
N ILE A 108 4.70 -13.28 -8.72
CA ILE A 108 6.16 -13.38 -8.48
C ILE A 108 6.64 -14.80 -8.71
N ASP A 109 7.63 -14.93 -9.58
CA ASP A 109 8.45 -16.11 -9.74
C ASP A 109 9.90 -15.71 -10.08
N ARG A 110 10.71 -16.71 -10.46
CA ARG A 110 12.14 -16.50 -10.77
C ARG A 110 12.35 -15.58 -11.98
N LEU A 111 11.37 -15.46 -12.88
CA LEU A 111 11.45 -14.66 -14.10
C LEU A 111 10.91 -13.24 -13.88
N THR A 112 9.94 -13.08 -12.98
CA THR A 112 9.25 -11.79 -12.78
C THR A 112 9.82 -10.95 -11.63
N ILE A 113 10.56 -11.53 -10.69
CA ILE A 113 11.08 -10.83 -9.49
C ILE A 113 11.90 -9.57 -9.83
N TYR A 114 12.71 -9.62 -10.89
CA TYR A 114 13.52 -8.47 -11.32
C TYR A 114 12.69 -7.34 -11.92
N ARG A 115 11.49 -7.61 -12.42
CA ARG A 115 10.55 -6.57 -12.85
C ARG A 115 9.84 -5.96 -11.65
N ALA A 116 9.44 -6.80 -10.69
CA ALA A 116 8.76 -6.36 -9.48
C ALA A 116 9.63 -5.50 -8.55
N ALA A 117 10.94 -5.72 -8.51
CA ALA A 117 11.87 -5.01 -7.61
C ALA A 117 12.42 -3.67 -8.16
N LYS A 118 11.97 -3.20 -9.33
CA LYS A 118 12.45 -1.94 -9.94
C LYS A 118 11.88 -0.66 -9.33
#